data_AF-A0A4T0WAZ0-F1
#
_entry.id   AF-A0A4T0WAZ0-F1
#
_cell.length_a   1.000
_cell.length_b   1.000
_cell.length_c   1.000
_cell.angle_alpha   90.00
_cell.angle_beta   90.00
_cell.angle_gamma   90.00
#
_symmetry.space_group_name_H-M   'P 1'
#
loop_
_entity.id
_entity.type
_entity.pdbx_description
1 polymer ?
#
loop_
_entity_poly.entity_id
_entity_poly.type
_entity_poly.pdbx_seq_one_letter_code
_entity_poly.pdbx_strand_id
1 'polypeptide(L)'
;MGYVMNIRSQETFLNSIARSSNCPLDMADYQPFNFGFELELSLNSKKKHKSWLLMAHDTGGRLAKKGVSNHVKEKVDGNYRNWSVVQEITIPQDPAKNNWALELVSPVFGLDSPWLSDTDHIFSAIQKSSSIQKLPQCSTHVHISLADRDFTPFQLACLGKAILTYESCFDALVPKDRTSAYWCQSNRRNPVLSHCQSLQECLDLLDVASQRGTVAVVETMCLFPASSAYGRAHGRKKDFVHGKVYKWNFARLLEHDNSRTIEFRQPPGSTCMEDAVGWVLLTLTFVAGATGGLSATLFFSSASGQSTVPAWGQCGGNGWGGGTACVSGYTCSILNPFYHQCIPGSSTPTTASARPSSTSTASVATATNIRTTSRASTTLVSVTTTAAGGGGGGTVPTTIVSGWYWIRAVASPNFHNYLQAKPTSTPSKTYLESPSGAGQFKIESGQLLHLTGSSSLYLNVENPMDKTQRKLETWFSTSKNTYGTFAFQGDTLTWSTPDINRPNLAAWLVCENQEVFINTGAYLYQTPAGCFDQTIHSYGGSTADY
;
A
#
# COMPACT_ATOMS: atom_id res chain seq x y z
N MET A 1 -6.50 -8.01 34.56
CA MET A 1 -6.22 -6.85 35.44
C MET A 1 -5.73 -5.69 34.60
N GLY A 2 -6.05 -4.45 34.96
CA GLY A 2 -5.93 -3.31 34.04
C GLY A 2 -4.57 -2.61 34.06
N TYR A 3 -4.41 -1.71 33.09
CA TYR A 3 -3.66 -0.47 33.27
C TYR A 3 -4.54 0.69 32.80
N VAL A 4 -4.89 1.57 33.72
CA VAL A 4 -5.41 2.90 33.42
C VAL A 4 -4.20 3.76 33.05
N MET A 5 -4.23 4.46 31.92
CA MET A 5 -3.27 5.52 31.64
C MET A 5 -3.99 6.87 31.48
N ASN A 6 -3.29 7.93 31.87
CA ASN A 6 -3.91 9.06 32.58
C ASN A 6 -4.19 10.25 31.66
N ILE A 7 -5.43 10.75 31.66
CA ILE A 7 -5.86 11.91 30.87
C ILE A 7 -5.40 13.19 31.59
N ARG A 8 -4.19 13.70 31.29
CA ARG A 8 -3.76 15.06 31.74
C ARG A 8 -2.54 15.72 31.08
N SER A 9 -1.91 15.14 30.05
CA SER A 9 -0.63 15.67 29.50
C SER A 9 -0.67 16.29 28.10
N GLN A 10 -1.84 16.42 27.45
CA GLN A 10 -1.91 16.94 26.07
C GLN A 10 -2.09 18.47 25.95
N GLU A 11 -2.53 19.19 26.98
CA GLU A 11 -2.78 20.64 26.89
C GLU A 11 -1.51 21.51 26.82
N THR A 12 -0.35 21.01 27.29
CA THR A 12 0.89 21.81 27.39
C THR A 12 1.82 21.72 26.18
N PHE A 13 1.67 20.74 25.29
CA PHE A 13 2.57 20.58 24.14
C PHE A 13 2.22 21.50 22.96
N LEU A 14 0.93 21.74 22.72
CA LEU A 14 0.45 22.53 21.58
C LEU A 14 0.80 24.02 21.66
N ASN A 15 0.91 24.59 22.86
CA ASN A 15 1.26 26.01 23.06
C ASN A 15 2.75 26.33 22.79
N SER A 16 3.64 25.34 22.70
CA SER A 16 5.08 25.58 22.47
C SER A 16 5.45 25.80 21.00
N ILE A 17 4.62 25.35 20.05
CA ILE A 17 4.92 25.40 18.61
C ILE A 17 4.54 26.77 18.02
N ALA A 18 3.59 27.48 18.64
CA ALA A 18 3.07 28.78 18.18
C ALA A 18 4.00 29.99 18.41
N ARG A 19 5.28 29.80 18.80
CA ARG A 19 6.21 30.90 19.13
C ARG A 19 7.60 30.84 18.47
N SER A 20 7.85 29.91 17.55
CA SER A 20 9.14 29.80 16.85
C SER A 20 8.98 29.66 15.33
N SER A 21 8.41 30.69 14.69
CA SER A 21 8.18 30.72 13.24
C SER A 21 8.53 32.08 12.65
N ASN A 22 9.82 32.34 12.39
CA ASN A 22 10.26 33.37 11.45
C ASN A 22 10.61 32.72 10.10
N CYS A 23 9.60 32.20 9.43
CA CYS A 23 9.65 31.86 8.00
C CYS A 23 8.23 31.91 7.43
N PRO A 24 7.89 32.88 6.57
CA PRO A 24 6.57 32.96 5.97
C PRO A 24 6.47 31.99 4.79
N LEU A 25 5.90 30.82 5.03
CA LEU A 25 5.30 30.02 3.96
C LEU A 25 3.80 30.30 3.97
N ASP A 26 3.27 30.75 2.84
CA ASP A 26 1.86 31.11 2.70
C ASP A 26 0.98 29.86 2.80
N MET A 27 -0.17 29.96 3.48
CA MET A 27 -1.09 28.83 3.70
C MET A 27 -1.96 28.51 2.46
N ALA A 28 -1.57 29.03 1.29
CA ALA A 28 -2.42 29.14 0.10
C ALA A 28 -2.47 27.88 -0.79
N ASP A 29 -1.50 26.96 -0.68
CA ASP A 29 -1.32 25.85 -1.64
C ASP A 29 -1.97 24.51 -1.21
N TYR A 30 -2.62 24.43 -0.05
CA TYR A 30 -3.38 23.23 0.32
C TYR A 30 -4.69 23.16 -0.48
N GLN A 31 -5.03 22.00 -1.05
CA GLN A 31 -6.39 21.76 -1.59
C GLN A 31 -7.27 21.21 -0.45
N PRO A 32 -8.13 22.02 0.20
CA PRO A 32 -8.99 21.52 1.27
C PRO A 32 -10.06 20.59 0.70
N PHE A 33 -10.12 19.36 1.20
CA PHE A 33 -11.20 18.43 0.89
C PHE A 33 -12.26 18.43 1.99
N ASN A 34 -13.52 18.39 1.55
CA ASN A 34 -14.62 17.87 2.33
C ASN A 34 -14.82 16.40 1.93
N PHE A 35 -15.10 15.53 2.90
CA PHE A 35 -15.33 14.12 2.64
C PHE A 35 -16.39 13.53 3.56
N GLY A 36 -16.92 12.38 3.16
CA GLY A 36 -17.78 11.55 3.98
C GLY A 36 -17.56 10.08 3.62
N PHE A 37 -18.05 9.16 4.45
CA PHE A 37 -17.96 7.74 4.16
C PHE A 37 -19.16 6.96 4.70
N GLU A 38 -19.44 5.86 4.02
CA GLU A 38 -20.56 4.97 4.31
C GLU A 38 -20.00 3.62 4.77
N LEU A 39 -20.45 3.14 5.92
CA LEU A 39 -20.10 1.82 6.46
C LEU A 39 -21.32 0.90 6.32
N GLU A 40 -21.31 0.02 5.33
CA GLU A 40 -22.32 -1.03 5.21
C GLU A 40 -21.94 -2.22 6.08
N LEU A 41 -22.80 -2.59 7.03
CA LEU A 41 -22.49 -3.55 8.08
C LEU A 41 -23.59 -4.63 8.22
N SER A 42 -23.19 -5.91 8.20
CA SER A 42 -24.02 -7.02 8.68
C SER A 42 -23.64 -7.36 10.11
N LEU A 43 -24.62 -7.34 11.03
CA LEU A 43 -24.44 -7.41 12.47
C LEU A 43 -25.27 -8.55 13.08
N ASN A 44 -24.59 -9.48 13.76
CA ASN A 44 -25.23 -10.41 14.68
C ASN A 44 -25.30 -9.75 16.06
N SER A 45 -26.47 -9.24 16.46
CA SER A 45 -26.61 -8.59 17.76
C SER A 45 -26.61 -9.61 18.91
N LYS A 46 -25.95 -9.29 20.03
CA LYS A 46 -25.95 -10.11 21.26
C LYS A 46 -27.27 -9.98 22.02
N LYS A 47 -28.02 -8.89 21.80
CA LYS A 47 -29.35 -8.63 22.38
C LYS A 47 -30.40 -8.98 21.34
N LYS A 48 -31.43 -9.76 21.68
CA LYS A 48 -32.53 -10.02 20.73
C LYS A 48 -33.35 -8.76 20.46
N HIS A 49 -33.60 -8.46 19.19
CA HIS A 49 -34.52 -7.40 18.75
C HIS A 49 -35.72 -8.01 18.02
N LYS A 50 -36.89 -7.35 18.08
CA LYS A 50 -38.11 -7.82 17.39
C LYS A 50 -38.26 -7.27 15.96
N SER A 51 -37.49 -6.24 15.62
CA SER A 51 -37.50 -5.57 14.31
C SER A 51 -36.18 -4.86 14.08
N TRP A 52 -35.90 -4.54 12.82
CA TRP A 52 -34.73 -3.76 12.42
C TRP A 52 -34.68 -2.40 13.14
N LEU A 53 -35.82 -1.70 13.21
CA LEU A 53 -35.91 -0.38 13.86
C LEU A 53 -35.53 -0.42 15.34
N LEU A 54 -35.92 -1.48 16.07
CA LEU A 54 -35.53 -1.68 17.47
C LEU A 54 -34.06 -2.09 17.66
N MET A 55 -33.42 -2.62 16.62
CA MET A 55 -31.97 -2.84 16.59
C MET A 55 -31.24 -1.53 16.29
N ALA A 56 -31.68 -0.78 15.28
CA ALA A 56 -31.10 0.49 14.88
C ALA A 56 -31.14 1.52 16.03
N HIS A 57 -32.25 1.64 16.76
CA HIS A 57 -32.31 2.52 17.95
C HIS A 57 -31.44 2.05 19.12
N ASP A 58 -31.24 0.74 19.32
CA ASP A 58 -30.33 0.23 20.35
C ASP A 58 -28.87 0.51 19.98
N THR A 59 -28.52 0.36 18.69
CA THR A 59 -27.21 0.73 18.13
C THR A 59 -26.98 2.24 18.24
N GLY A 60 -27.87 3.09 17.72
CA GLY A 60 -27.76 4.55 17.80
C GLY A 60 -27.70 5.07 19.25
N GLY A 61 -28.46 4.45 20.16
CA GLY A 61 -28.39 4.73 21.60
C GLY A 61 -27.06 4.32 22.26
N ARG A 62 -26.30 3.38 21.68
CA ARG A 62 -24.93 3.04 22.11
C ARG A 62 -23.89 3.98 21.51
N LEU A 63 -24.07 4.38 20.25
CA LEU A 63 -23.27 5.42 19.59
C LEU A 63 -23.35 6.75 20.37
N ALA A 64 -24.57 7.19 20.71
CA ALA A 64 -24.80 8.40 21.50
C ALA A 64 -24.16 8.33 22.90
N LYS A 65 -24.17 7.17 23.56
CA LYS A 65 -23.48 6.93 24.84
C LYS A 65 -21.95 6.97 24.75
N LYS A 66 -21.40 6.90 23.54
CA LYS A 66 -19.98 7.12 23.23
C LYS A 66 -19.70 8.55 22.74
N GLY A 67 -20.70 9.42 22.66
CA GLY A 67 -20.56 10.81 22.18
C GLY A 67 -20.74 10.98 20.67
N VAL A 68 -21.01 9.90 19.92
CA VAL A 68 -21.22 9.97 18.47
C VAL A 68 -22.62 10.50 18.18
N SER A 69 -22.70 11.72 17.64
CA SER A 69 -23.98 12.34 17.28
C SER A 69 -24.61 11.62 16.09
N ASN A 70 -25.79 11.03 16.29
CA ASN A 70 -26.43 10.16 15.31
C ASN A 70 -27.96 10.23 15.39
N HIS A 71 -28.62 9.70 14.35
CA HIS A 71 -30.05 9.46 14.33
C HIS A 71 -30.39 8.20 13.53
N VAL A 72 -31.56 7.63 13.77
CA VAL A 72 -32.11 6.52 12.96
C VAL A 72 -33.14 7.10 11.99
N LYS A 73 -33.01 6.81 10.70
CA LYS A 73 -33.96 7.22 9.65
C LYS A 73 -34.07 6.16 8.55
N GLU A 74 -35.19 6.19 7.84
CA GLU A 74 -35.39 5.42 6.60
C GLU A 74 -34.58 5.98 5.42
N LYS A 75 -34.15 7.24 5.49
CA LYS A 75 -33.29 7.92 4.51
C LYS A 75 -32.34 8.90 5.22
N VAL A 76 -31.13 9.05 4.68
CA VAL A 76 -30.07 9.95 5.16
C VAL A 76 -30.59 11.39 5.35
N ASP A 77 -30.07 12.09 6.36
CA ASP A 77 -30.34 13.53 6.52
C ASP A 77 -29.61 14.37 5.46
N GLY A 78 -30.35 15.13 4.65
CA GLY A 78 -29.77 15.99 3.62
C GLY A 78 -28.87 17.11 4.13
N ASN A 79 -28.82 17.35 5.45
CA ASN A 79 -27.86 18.28 6.07
C ASN A 79 -26.48 17.67 6.38
N TYR A 80 -26.34 16.34 6.38
CA TYR A 80 -25.11 15.60 6.70
C TYR A 80 -24.34 16.12 7.93
N ARG A 81 -25.04 16.49 9.01
CA ARG A 81 -24.42 16.97 10.27
C ARG A 81 -24.23 15.90 11.34
N ASN A 82 -24.89 14.75 11.18
CA ASN A 82 -24.93 13.67 12.16
C ASN A 82 -24.85 12.34 11.43
N TRP A 83 -24.30 11.32 12.09
CA TRP A 83 -24.31 9.96 11.56
C TRP A 83 -25.75 9.47 11.34
N SER A 84 -26.04 9.01 10.13
CA SER A 84 -27.34 8.43 9.79
C SER A 84 -27.27 6.91 9.91
N VAL A 85 -28.09 6.31 10.77
CA VAL A 85 -28.29 4.86 10.84
C VAL A 85 -29.46 4.50 9.93
N VAL A 86 -29.15 3.89 8.78
CA VAL A 86 -30.10 3.59 7.70
C VAL A 86 -30.20 2.08 7.48
N GLN A 87 -31.34 1.60 6.99
CA GLN A 87 -31.53 0.17 6.69
C GLN A 87 -30.90 -0.18 5.34
N GLU A 88 -29.89 -1.06 5.36
CA GLU A 88 -29.30 -1.57 4.13
C GLU A 88 -30.07 -2.82 3.65
N ILE A 89 -30.65 -2.74 2.45
CA ILE A 89 -31.61 -3.72 1.90
C ILE A 89 -30.97 -4.72 0.92
N THR A 90 -29.80 -4.41 0.39
CA THR A 90 -29.05 -5.25 -0.56
C THR A 90 -28.17 -6.29 0.14
N ILE A 91 -27.82 -6.05 1.41
CA ILE A 91 -27.12 -7.02 2.26
C ILE A 91 -28.14 -8.03 2.83
N PRO A 92 -27.86 -9.36 2.73
CA PRO A 92 -28.70 -10.39 3.34
C PRO A 92 -28.88 -10.20 4.85
N GLN A 93 -30.11 -10.36 5.32
CA GLN A 93 -30.47 -10.30 6.75
C GLN A 93 -31.17 -11.60 7.18
N ASP A 94 -30.96 -12.02 8.43
CA ASP A 94 -31.69 -13.12 9.06
C ASP A 94 -32.21 -12.71 10.46
N PRO A 95 -33.39 -12.07 10.52
CA PRO A 95 -34.01 -11.64 11.77
C PRO A 95 -34.24 -12.79 12.77
N ALA A 96 -34.46 -14.02 12.31
CA ALA A 96 -34.66 -15.18 13.18
C ALA A 96 -33.37 -15.58 13.91
N LYS A 97 -32.22 -15.42 13.25
CA LYS A 97 -30.88 -15.52 13.86
C LYS A 97 -30.40 -14.22 14.52
N ASN A 98 -31.24 -13.17 14.57
CA ASN A 98 -30.90 -11.84 15.08
C ASN A 98 -29.71 -11.20 14.32
N ASN A 99 -29.60 -11.52 13.04
CA ASN A 99 -28.71 -10.90 12.06
C ASN A 99 -29.46 -9.78 11.33
N TRP A 100 -28.83 -8.61 11.25
CA TRP A 100 -29.40 -7.39 10.68
C TRP A 100 -28.36 -6.68 9.83
N ALA A 101 -28.77 -6.01 8.77
CA ALA A 101 -27.89 -5.13 8.00
C ALA A 101 -28.28 -3.66 8.15
N LEU A 102 -27.28 -2.79 8.25
CA LEU A 102 -27.44 -1.35 8.32
C LEU A 102 -26.31 -0.65 7.56
N GLU A 103 -26.58 0.57 7.16
CA GLU A 103 -25.61 1.52 6.63
C GLU A 103 -25.42 2.64 7.67
N LEU A 104 -24.17 2.99 7.97
CA LEU A 104 -23.83 4.20 8.71
C LEU A 104 -23.26 5.21 7.73
N VAL A 105 -24.04 6.25 7.42
CA VAL A 105 -23.59 7.36 6.57
C VAL A 105 -23.06 8.48 7.46
N SER A 106 -21.81 8.89 7.24
CA SER A 106 -21.15 9.90 8.06
C SER A 106 -21.70 11.32 7.86
N PRO A 107 -21.43 12.24 8.79
CA PRO A 107 -21.39 13.67 8.49
C PRO A 107 -20.42 14.01 7.35
N VAL A 108 -20.54 15.21 6.79
CA VAL A 108 -19.44 15.79 6.00
C VAL A 108 -18.34 16.28 6.95
N PHE A 109 -17.12 15.88 6.67
CA PHE A 109 -15.92 16.13 7.46
C PHE A 109 -14.88 16.90 6.66
N GLY A 110 -14.18 17.82 7.31
CA GLY A 110 -12.81 18.20 6.94
C GLY A 110 -11.79 17.37 7.74
N LEU A 111 -10.50 17.46 7.41
CA LEU A 111 -9.48 16.65 8.08
C LEU A 111 -9.40 16.86 9.60
N ASP A 112 -9.61 18.09 10.06
CA ASP A 112 -9.61 18.46 11.50
C ASP A 112 -10.93 18.10 12.23
N SER A 113 -11.87 17.44 11.54
CA SER A 113 -13.14 17.01 12.14
C SER A 113 -12.96 15.79 13.06
N PRO A 114 -13.89 15.49 13.98
CA PRO A 114 -13.78 14.37 14.92
C PRO A 114 -13.96 12.97 14.29
N TRP A 115 -13.78 12.83 12.98
CA TRP A 115 -14.08 11.61 12.21
C TRP A 115 -13.31 10.38 12.71
N LEU A 116 -12.04 10.54 13.10
CA LEU A 116 -11.23 9.46 13.70
C LEU A 116 -11.84 8.99 15.04
N SER A 117 -12.14 9.92 15.94
CA SER A 117 -12.76 9.58 17.24
C SER A 117 -14.15 9.00 17.09
N ASP A 118 -14.96 9.50 16.15
CA ASP A 118 -16.26 8.92 15.82
C ASP A 118 -16.11 7.48 15.32
N THR A 119 -15.12 7.22 14.46
CA THR A 119 -14.87 5.87 13.92
C THR A 119 -14.47 4.88 15.00
N ASP A 120 -13.52 5.21 15.90
CA ASP A 120 -13.22 4.36 17.07
C ASP A 120 -14.49 4.11 17.87
N HIS A 121 -15.20 5.18 18.24
CA HIS A 121 -16.38 5.11 19.07
C HIS A 121 -17.49 4.25 18.46
N ILE A 122 -17.67 4.29 17.13
CA ILE A 122 -18.60 3.45 16.37
C ILE A 122 -18.20 1.97 16.49
N PHE A 123 -16.98 1.60 16.08
CA PHE A 123 -16.57 0.19 16.11
C PHE A 123 -16.49 -0.35 17.56
N SER A 124 -15.96 0.44 18.50
CA SER A 124 -15.97 0.15 19.94
C SER A 124 -17.38 -0.09 20.49
N ALA A 125 -18.38 0.68 20.08
CA ALA A 125 -19.77 0.49 20.51
C ALA A 125 -20.40 -0.77 19.89
N ILE A 126 -20.22 -0.96 18.59
CA ILE A 126 -20.83 -2.06 17.82
C ILE A 126 -20.23 -3.40 18.24
N GLN A 127 -18.90 -3.54 18.29
CA GLN A 127 -18.23 -4.79 18.68
C GLN A 127 -18.57 -5.18 20.14
N LYS A 128 -18.89 -4.21 21.00
CA LYS A 128 -19.37 -4.48 22.37
C LYS A 128 -20.77 -5.12 22.36
N SER A 129 -21.70 -4.67 21.52
CA SER A 129 -23.09 -5.16 21.46
C SER A 129 -23.39 -6.26 20.44
N SER A 130 -22.53 -6.42 19.44
CA SER A 130 -22.77 -7.26 18.25
C SER A 130 -21.46 -7.92 17.81
N SER A 131 -21.51 -8.84 16.86
CA SER A 131 -20.37 -9.19 16.02
C SER A 131 -20.63 -8.78 14.57
N ILE A 132 -19.65 -8.15 13.94
CA ILE A 132 -19.70 -7.75 12.53
C ILE A 132 -19.41 -8.98 11.68
N GLN A 133 -20.15 -9.18 10.60
CA GLN A 133 -19.97 -10.27 9.65
C GLN A 133 -19.28 -9.75 8.39
N LYS A 134 -18.20 -10.42 7.98
CA LYS A 134 -17.51 -10.11 6.72
C LYS A 134 -18.24 -10.79 5.57
N LEU A 135 -19.00 -10.02 4.80
CA LEU A 135 -19.76 -10.48 3.64
C LEU A 135 -19.30 -9.73 2.37
N PRO A 136 -19.27 -10.38 1.19
CA PRO A 136 -18.99 -9.72 -0.10
C PRO A 136 -19.90 -8.52 -0.41
N GLN A 137 -21.15 -8.58 0.08
CA GLN A 137 -22.16 -7.54 -0.09
C GLN A 137 -21.91 -6.30 0.77
N CYS A 138 -21.09 -6.38 1.82
CA CYS A 138 -20.72 -5.21 2.61
C CYS A 138 -19.63 -4.40 1.89
N SER A 139 -19.78 -3.09 1.89
CA SER A 139 -18.89 -2.11 1.25
C SER A 139 -18.44 -1.02 2.24
N THR A 140 -17.36 -0.32 1.89
CA THR A 140 -17.03 0.99 2.47
C THR A 140 -16.98 1.99 1.33
N HIS A 141 -17.89 2.97 1.29
CA HIS A 141 -17.86 4.02 0.27
C HIS A 141 -17.18 5.27 0.82
N VAL A 142 -16.38 5.97 0.01
CA VAL A 142 -15.74 7.22 0.39
C VAL A 142 -16.11 8.31 -0.61
N HIS A 143 -16.79 9.35 -0.13
CA HIS A 143 -17.21 10.52 -0.89
C HIS A 143 -16.23 11.67 -0.67
N ILE A 144 -15.83 12.38 -1.73
CA ILE A 144 -14.88 13.50 -1.68
C ILE A 144 -15.39 14.66 -2.56
N SER A 145 -15.24 15.88 -2.05
CA SER A 145 -15.41 17.15 -2.76
C SER A 145 -14.29 18.12 -2.35
N LEU A 146 -14.04 19.15 -3.16
CA LEU A 146 -13.27 20.32 -2.70
C LEU A 146 -14.15 21.14 -1.74
N ALA A 147 -13.52 21.81 -0.76
CA ALA A 147 -14.27 22.43 0.33
C ALA A 147 -15.04 23.72 -0.06
N ASP A 148 -14.54 24.45 -1.06
CA ASP A 148 -14.98 25.78 -1.47
C ASP A 148 -15.54 25.85 -2.90
N ARG A 149 -15.34 24.81 -3.72
CA ARG A 149 -15.62 24.80 -5.17
C ARG A 149 -15.83 23.39 -5.72
N ASP A 150 -16.17 23.29 -7.00
CA ASP A 150 -16.16 22.02 -7.73
C ASP A 150 -14.75 21.70 -8.28
N PHE A 151 -14.46 20.41 -8.48
CA PHE A 151 -13.30 20.00 -9.26
C PHE A 151 -13.40 20.51 -10.70
N THR A 152 -12.30 21.05 -11.23
CA THR A 152 -12.24 21.47 -12.63
C THR A 152 -12.31 20.25 -13.58
N PRO A 153 -12.79 20.42 -14.83
CA PRO A 153 -12.78 19.34 -15.83
C PRO A 153 -11.40 18.71 -16.04
N PHE A 154 -10.33 19.52 -15.93
CA PHE A 154 -8.94 19.06 -16.01
C PHE A 154 -8.58 18.17 -14.82
N GLN A 155 -8.86 18.60 -13.59
CA GLN A 155 -8.63 17.77 -12.39
C GLN A 155 -9.41 16.45 -12.44
N LEU A 156 -10.66 16.48 -12.90
CA LEU A 156 -11.46 15.26 -13.07
C LEU A 156 -10.87 14.32 -14.13
N ALA A 157 -10.31 14.86 -15.21
CA ALA A 157 -9.62 14.06 -16.22
C ALA A 157 -8.29 13.51 -15.70
N CYS A 158 -7.49 14.28 -14.94
CA CYS A 158 -6.28 13.78 -14.28
C CYS A 158 -6.59 12.66 -13.29
N LEU A 159 -7.63 12.82 -12.46
CA LEU A 159 -8.11 11.76 -11.57
C LEU A 159 -8.61 10.55 -12.34
N GLY A 160 -9.42 10.74 -13.40
CA GLY A 160 -9.84 9.65 -14.29
C GLY A 160 -8.64 8.88 -14.85
N LYS A 161 -7.64 9.59 -15.36
CA LYS A 161 -6.40 9.02 -15.93
C LYS A 161 -5.61 8.23 -14.88
N ALA A 162 -5.52 8.74 -13.65
CA ALA A 162 -4.92 8.02 -12.52
C ALA A 162 -5.73 6.75 -12.17
N ILE A 163 -7.06 6.84 -12.09
CA ILE A 163 -7.96 5.70 -11.81
C ILE A 163 -7.74 4.58 -12.83
N LEU A 164 -7.72 4.90 -14.13
CA LEU A 164 -7.56 3.88 -15.18
C LEU A 164 -6.16 3.27 -15.20
N THR A 165 -5.13 4.06 -14.89
CA THR A 165 -3.73 3.60 -14.81
C THR A 165 -3.49 2.69 -13.61
N TYR A 166 -3.99 3.07 -12.42
CA TYR A 166 -3.75 2.34 -11.16
C TYR A 166 -4.87 1.35 -10.79
N GLU A 167 -5.79 1.04 -11.72
CA GLU A 167 -6.89 0.10 -11.49
C GLU A 167 -6.40 -1.28 -11.02
N SER A 168 -5.32 -1.81 -11.57
CA SER A 168 -4.72 -3.08 -11.15
C SER A 168 -4.18 -3.03 -9.71
N CYS A 169 -3.67 -1.87 -9.27
CA CYS A 169 -3.21 -1.67 -7.90
C CYS A 169 -4.39 -1.69 -6.92
N PHE A 170 -5.50 -1.01 -7.23
CA PHE A 170 -6.72 -1.10 -6.42
C PHE A 170 -7.31 -2.52 -6.40
N ASP A 171 -7.26 -3.23 -7.53
CA ASP A 171 -7.71 -4.63 -7.61
C ASP A 171 -6.87 -5.58 -6.75
N ALA A 172 -5.57 -5.30 -6.58
CA ALA A 172 -4.70 -6.08 -5.69
C ALA A 172 -4.95 -5.83 -4.19
N LEU A 173 -5.54 -4.69 -3.82
CA LEU A 173 -5.82 -4.33 -2.42
C LEU A 173 -7.14 -4.91 -1.88
N VAL A 174 -8.03 -5.40 -2.75
CA VAL A 174 -9.37 -5.88 -2.36
C VAL A 174 -9.56 -7.38 -2.58
N PRO A 175 -10.50 -8.04 -1.86
CA PRO A 175 -10.88 -9.42 -2.14
C PRO A 175 -11.32 -9.64 -3.60
N LYS A 176 -11.04 -10.82 -4.16
CA LYS A 176 -11.30 -11.14 -5.58
C LYS A 176 -12.77 -11.03 -6.01
N ASP A 177 -13.69 -11.24 -5.06
CA ASP A 177 -15.13 -11.01 -5.24
C ASP A 177 -15.47 -9.52 -5.46
N ARG A 178 -14.68 -8.58 -4.90
CA ARG A 178 -14.84 -7.13 -5.10
C ARG A 178 -14.31 -6.65 -6.45
N THR A 179 -13.23 -7.24 -6.99
CA THR A 179 -12.66 -6.82 -8.30
C THR A 179 -13.59 -7.11 -9.48
N SER A 180 -14.53 -8.05 -9.31
CA SER A 180 -15.46 -8.51 -10.35
C SER A 180 -16.95 -8.25 -10.02
N ALA A 181 -17.24 -7.53 -8.94
CA ALA A 181 -18.61 -7.26 -8.50
C ALA A 181 -19.42 -6.41 -9.50
N TYR A 182 -20.70 -6.76 -9.70
CA TYR A 182 -21.57 -6.10 -10.68
C TYR A 182 -21.85 -4.62 -10.35
N TRP A 183 -21.92 -4.27 -9.06
CA TRP A 183 -22.12 -2.90 -8.57
C TRP A 183 -20.80 -2.16 -8.26
N CYS A 184 -19.69 -2.67 -8.81
CA CYS A 184 -18.36 -2.08 -8.67
C CYS A 184 -17.46 -2.44 -9.88
N GLN A 185 -17.98 -2.22 -11.08
CA GLN A 185 -17.28 -2.53 -12.33
C GLN A 185 -16.15 -1.55 -12.61
N SER A 186 -15.11 -2.02 -13.30
CA SER A 186 -14.11 -1.15 -13.92
C SER A 186 -14.78 -0.05 -14.73
N ASN A 187 -14.34 1.20 -14.53
CA ASN A 187 -14.79 2.33 -15.35
C ASN A 187 -14.52 2.08 -16.85
N ARG A 188 -13.48 1.29 -17.21
CA ARG A 188 -13.18 0.90 -18.60
C ARG A 188 -14.27 0.06 -19.27
N ARG A 189 -15.23 -0.48 -18.52
CA ARG A 189 -16.38 -1.24 -19.06
C ARG A 189 -17.58 -0.34 -19.44
N ASN A 190 -17.46 0.97 -19.30
CA ASN A 190 -18.49 1.90 -19.76
C ASN A 190 -18.54 1.98 -21.30
N PRO A 191 -19.67 2.38 -21.92
CA PRO A 191 -19.82 2.36 -23.38
C PRO A 191 -18.90 3.32 -24.15
N VAL A 192 -18.24 4.27 -23.49
CA VAL A 192 -17.21 5.13 -24.10
C VAL A 192 -15.88 4.38 -24.12
N LEU A 193 -15.37 4.02 -22.94
CA LEU A 193 -14.03 3.45 -22.76
C LEU A 193 -13.91 1.99 -23.21
N SER A 194 -15.01 1.23 -23.30
CA SER A 194 -14.98 -0.18 -23.73
C SER A 194 -14.57 -0.36 -25.20
N HIS A 195 -14.56 0.71 -25.99
CA HIS A 195 -14.15 0.69 -27.40
C HIS A 195 -12.65 0.99 -27.61
N CYS A 196 -11.94 1.42 -26.57
CA CYS A 196 -10.51 1.72 -26.63
C CYS A 196 -9.68 0.42 -26.72
N GLN A 197 -8.76 0.35 -27.67
CA GLN A 197 -7.87 -0.80 -27.89
C GLN A 197 -6.69 -0.80 -26.91
N SER A 198 -6.31 0.39 -26.41
CA SER A 198 -5.22 0.59 -25.46
C SER A 198 -5.66 1.39 -24.23
N LEU A 199 -4.84 1.36 -23.16
CA LEU A 199 -5.01 2.30 -22.04
C LEU A 199 -4.80 3.74 -22.51
N GLN A 200 -3.82 4.00 -23.37
CA GLN A 200 -3.50 5.35 -23.85
C GLN A 200 -4.71 6.02 -24.53
N GLU A 201 -5.43 5.30 -25.40
CA GLU A 201 -6.67 5.81 -26.00
C GLU A 201 -7.73 6.21 -24.95
N CYS A 202 -7.83 5.47 -23.84
CA CYS A 202 -8.73 5.86 -22.73
C CYS A 202 -8.28 7.18 -22.08
N LEU A 203 -6.97 7.39 -21.95
CA LEU A 203 -6.40 8.61 -21.36
C LEU A 203 -6.60 9.81 -22.30
N ASP A 204 -6.38 9.62 -23.60
CA ASP A 204 -6.56 10.65 -24.63
C ASP A 204 -8.05 11.09 -24.72
N LEU A 205 -8.99 10.15 -24.60
CA LEU A 205 -10.42 10.48 -24.52
C LEU A 205 -10.77 11.31 -23.27
N LEU A 206 -10.09 11.10 -22.14
CA LEU A 206 -10.26 11.93 -20.94
C LEU A 206 -9.69 13.33 -21.13
N ASP A 207 -8.54 13.47 -21.81
CA ASP A 207 -8.00 14.79 -22.17
C ASP A 207 -8.95 15.56 -23.10
N VAL A 208 -9.50 14.91 -24.13
CA VAL A 208 -10.52 15.50 -25.02
C VAL A 208 -11.81 15.84 -24.26
N ALA A 209 -12.25 14.99 -23.33
CA ALA A 209 -13.41 15.26 -22.49
C ALA A 209 -13.21 16.47 -21.58
N SER A 210 -12.00 16.66 -21.02
CA SER A 210 -11.68 17.81 -20.16
C SER A 210 -11.92 19.15 -20.86
N GLN A 211 -11.58 19.23 -22.16
CA GLN A 211 -11.78 20.43 -23.00
C GLN A 211 -13.26 20.73 -23.28
N ARG A 212 -14.15 19.74 -23.11
CA ARG A 212 -15.60 19.85 -23.30
C ARG A 212 -16.36 20.12 -21.99
N GLY A 213 -15.67 20.11 -20.85
CA GLY A 213 -16.23 20.40 -19.54
C GLY A 213 -16.67 19.18 -18.73
N THR A 214 -17.11 19.42 -17.49
CA THR A 214 -17.40 18.39 -16.48
C THR A 214 -18.35 17.31 -16.96
N VAL A 215 -19.41 17.68 -17.70
CA VAL A 215 -20.40 16.71 -18.24
C VAL A 215 -19.73 15.64 -19.08
N ALA A 216 -18.83 16.03 -20.00
CA ALA A 216 -18.15 15.09 -20.88
C ALA A 216 -17.20 14.15 -20.11
N VAL A 217 -16.53 14.65 -19.06
CA VAL A 217 -15.65 13.81 -18.22
C VAL A 217 -16.47 12.80 -17.40
N VAL A 218 -17.62 13.23 -16.86
CA VAL A 218 -18.55 12.34 -16.14
C VAL A 218 -19.14 11.28 -17.08
N GLU A 219 -19.52 11.65 -18.31
CA GLU A 219 -19.97 10.69 -19.33
C GLU A 219 -18.85 9.70 -19.69
N THR A 220 -17.63 10.17 -20.00
CA THR A 220 -16.48 9.30 -20.29
C THR A 220 -16.11 8.36 -19.13
N MET A 221 -16.42 8.68 -17.88
CA MET A 221 -16.15 7.80 -16.73
C MET A 221 -17.34 6.93 -16.29
N CYS A 222 -18.59 7.40 -16.44
CA CYS A 222 -19.78 6.83 -15.77
C CYS A 222 -21.03 6.70 -16.65
N LEU A 223 -20.92 6.83 -17.98
CA LEU A 223 -22.00 6.47 -18.91
C LEU A 223 -22.35 4.97 -18.75
N PHE A 224 -23.62 4.61 -18.77
CA PHE A 224 -24.07 3.24 -18.57
C PHE A 224 -25.08 2.83 -19.66
N PRO A 225 -24.99 1.61 -20.22
CA PRO A 225 -25.74 1.27 -21.41
C PRO A 225 -27.25 1.15 -21.14
N ALA A 226 -28.06 1.80 -21.99
CA ALA A 226 -29.51 1.64 -21.99
C ALA A 226 -29.95 0.20 -22.28
N SER A 227 -29.13 -0.53 -23.05
CA SER A 227 -29.33 -1.95 -23.35
C SER A 227 -29.14 -2.88 -22.15
N SER A 228 -28.61 -2.40 -21.01
CA SER A 228 -28.47 -3.17 -19.78
C SER A 228 -29.82 -3.62 -19.19
N ALA A 229 -29.82 -4.62 -18.31
CA ALA A 229 -31.05 -5.06 -17.63
C ALA A 229 -31.72 -3.92 -16.86
N TYR A 230 -30.94 -3.11 -16.13
CA TYR A 230 -31.42 -1.93 -15.42
C TYR A 230 -31.92 -0.84 -16.39
N GLY A 231 -31.19 -0.55 -17.47
CA GLY A 231 -31.59 0.43 -18.49
C GLY A 231 -32.93 0.09 -19.13
N ARG A 232 -33.12 -1.17 -19.54
CA ARG A 232 -34.40 -1.67 -20.08
C ARG A 232 -35.53 -1.60 -19.04
N ALA A 233 -35.27 -2.01 -17.79
CA ALA A 233 -36.27 -1.94 -16.72
C ALA A 233 -36.74 -0.51 -16.41
N HIS A 234 -35.89 0.50 -16.66
CA HIS A 234 -36.21 1.92 -16.49
C HIS A 234 -36.54 2.64 -17.81
N GLY A 235 -36.87 1.90 -18.88
CA GLY A 235 -37.32 2.45 -20.16
C GLY A 235 -36.30 3.34 -20.89
N ARG A 236 -35.01 3.20 -20.58
CA ARG A 236 -33.94 4.02 -21.17
C ARG A 236 -33.77 3.67 -22.65
N LYS A 237 -33.79 4.70 -23.51
CA LYS A 237 -33.65 4.58 -24.98
C LYS A 237 -32.29 5.02 -25.52
N LYS A 238 -31.47 5.63 -24.66
CA LYS A 238 -30.11 6.09 -24.92
C LYS A 238 -29.30 5.86 -23.66
N ASP A 239 -28.02 5.57 -23.83
CA ASP A 239 -27.06 5.42 -22.74
C ASP A 239 -27.05 6.68 -21.87
N PHE A 240 -26.83 6.51 -20.57
CA PHE A 240 -27.08 7.54 -19.57
C PHE A 240 -26.11 7.41 -18.40
N VAL A 241 -25.74 8.52 -17.77
CA VAL A 241 -24.86 8.49 -16.60
C VAL A 241 -25.55 7.74 -15.44
N HIS A 242 -24.87 6.77 -14.83
CA HIS A 242 -25.41 5.99 -13.71
C HIS A 242 -24.38 5.74 -12.61
N GLY A 243 -24.58 6.34 -11.44
CA GLY A 243 -23.56 6.39 -10.40
C GLY A 243 -23.35 5.12 -9.56
N LYS A 244 -24.26 4.13 -9.59
CA LYS A 244 -24.19 2.97 -8.67
C LYS A 244 -23.41 1.76 -9.21
N VAL A 245 -22.75 1.89 -10.36
CA VAL A 245 -22.20 0.73 -11.10
C VAL A 245 -20.68 0.64 -11.05
N TYR A 246 -19.97 1.76 -11.01
CA TYR A 246 -18.52 1.81 -11.27
C TYR A 246 -17.69 1.92 -9.99
N LYS A 247 -16.45 1.40 -10.00
CA LYS A 247 -15.47 1.50 -8.90
C LYS A 247 -15.31 2.94 -8.42
N TRP A 248 -15.19 3.86 -9.36
CA TRP A 248 -15.22 5.29 -9.12
C TRP A 248 -16.45 5.91 -9.78
N ASN A 249 -17.26 6.61 -9.00
CA ASN A 249 -18.49 7.22 -9.44
C ASN A 249 -18.35 8.76 -9.44
N PHE A 250 -18.55 9.37 -10.61
CA PHE A 250 -18.53 10.82 -10.83
C PHE A 250 -19.95 11.38 -11.10
N ALA A 251 -21.00 10.54 -11.13
CA ALA A 251 -22.35 10.93 -11.55
C ALA A 251 -22.96 12.04 -10.69
N ARG A 252 -22.66 12.04 -9.39
CA ARG A 252 -23.10 13.05 -8.41
C ARG A 252 -22.64 14.46 -8.77
N LEU A 253 -21.58 14.62 -9.57
CA LEU A 253 -21.11 15.93 -10.04
C LEU A 253 -22.08 16.61 -11.03
N LEU A 254 -23.10 15.91 -11.51
CA LEU A 254 -24.16 16.45 -12.37
C LEU A 254 -25.45 16.79 -11.61
N GLU A 255 -25.50 16.55 -10.30
CA GLU A 255 -26.65 16.91 -9.47
C GLU A 255 -26.64 18.42 -9.17
N HIS A 256 -27.82 19.05 -9.09
CA HIS A 256 -27.96 20.50 -8.95
C HIS A 256 -27.91 21.01 -7.50
N ASP A 257 -27.72 20.13 -6.53
CA ASP A 257 -27.61 20.48 -5.12
C ASP A 257 -26.13 20.52 -4.65
N ASN A 258 -25.93 20.61 -3.34
CA ASN A 258 -24.61 20.71 -2.72
C ASN A 258 -23.99 19.34 -2.39
N SER A 259 -24.56 18.22 -2.85
CA SER A 259 -24.06 16.85 -2.61
C SER A 259 -23.07 16.34 -3.68
N ARG A 260 -22.62 17.24 -4.57
CA ARG A 260 -21.67 16.96 -5.66
C ARG A 260 -20.35 16.41 -5.12
N THR A 261 -20.18 15.11 -5.24
CA THR A 261 -19.03 14.35 -4.74
C THR A 261 -18.54 13.38 -5.80
N ILE A 262 -17.26 13.06 -5.74
CA ILE A 262 -16.67 11.86 -6.32
C ILE A 262 -16.78 10.77 -5.26
N GLU A 263 -17.12 9.54 -5.67
CA GLU A 263 -17.30 8.42 -4.75
C GLU A 263 -16.42 7.23 -5.17
N PHE A 264 -15.61 6.72 -4.24
CA PHE A 264 -14.91 5.45 -4.38
C PHE A 264 -15.71 4.32 -3.73
N ARG A 265 -16.13 3.35 -4.54
CA ARG A 265 -17.08 2.28 -4.20
C ARG A 265 -16.45 0.90 -4.01
N GLN A 266 -15.17 0.76 -4.35
CA GLN A 266 -14.50 -0.55 -4.38
C GLN A 266 -14.20 -1.21 -3.02
N PRO A 267 -13.84 -0.48 -1.96
CA PRO A 267 -13.44 -1.08 -0.69
C PRO A 267 -14.46 -2.07 -0.12
N PRO A 268 -14.02 -3.22 0.45
CA PRO A 268 -14.90 -4.12 1.17
C PRO A 268 -15.46 -3.45 2.44
N GLY A 269 -16.52 -4.02 3.00
CA GLY A 269 -17.09 -3.59 4.27
C GLY A 269 -16.08 -3.66 5.41
N SER A 270 -15.85 -2.51 6.04
CA SER A 270 -14.89 -2.36 7.15
C SER A 270 -15.39 -3.06 8.42
N THR A 271 -14.50 -3.77 9.10
CA THR A 271 -14.81 -4.56 10.30
C THR A 271 -14.22 -3.98 11.59
N CYS A 272 -13.24 -3.09 11.45
CA CYS A 272 -12.65 -2.29 12.52
C CYS A 272 -12.35 -0.85 12.04
N MET A 273 -11.86 -0.01 12.95
CA MET A 273 -11.50 1.37 12.64
C MET A 273 -10.37 1.44 11.61
N GLU A 274 -9.38 0.56 11.72
CA GLU A 274 -8.19 0.54 10.88
C GLU A 274 -8.54 0.26 9.41
N ASP A 275 -9.52 -0.62 9.15
CA ASP A 275 -10.08 -0.84 7.82
C ASP A 275 -10.64 0.48 7.26
N ALA A 276 -11.58 1.11 7.98
CA ALA A 276 -12.29 2.30 7.52
C ALA A 276 -11.36 3.51 7.31
N VAL A 277 -10.49 3.77 8.29
CA VAL A 277 -9.50 4.86 8.24
C VAL A 277 -8.49 4.62 7.11
N GLY A 278 -8.05 3.38 6.90
CA GLY A 278 -7.16 3.02 5.80
C GLY A 278 -7.77 3.35 4.43
N TRP A 279 -9.04 2.98 4.20
CA TRP A 279 -9.73 3.29 2.95
C TRP A 279 -9.98 4.79 2.75
N VAL A 280 -10.40 5.51 3.81
CA VAL A 280 -10.59 6.97 3.75
C VAL A 280 -9.28 7.68 3.40
N LEU A 281 -8.18 7.37 4.09
CA LEU A 281 -6.87 7.99 3.84
C LEU A 281 -6.31 7.63 2.46
N LEU A 282 -6.44 6.38 2.01
CA LEU A 282 -6.04 5.97 0.66
C LEU A 282 -6.80 6.79 -0.40
N THR A 283 -8.11 6.95 -0.24
CA THR A 283 -8.94 7.69 -1.20
C THR A 283 -8.56 9.17 -1.23
N LEU A 284 -8.45 9.81 -0.05
CA LEU A 284 -8.09 11.22 0.07
C LEU A 284 -6.69 11.52 -0.51
N THR A 285 -5.70 10.70 -0.18
CA THR A 285 -4.32 10.90 -0.67
C THR A 285 -4.19 10.62 -2.17
N PHE A 286 -4.91 9.64 -2.69
CA PHE A 286 -4.96 9.37 -4.13
C PHE A 286 -5.62 10.52 -4.91
N VAL A 287 -6.75 11.04 -4.42
CA VAL A 287 -7.41 12.20 -5.05
C VAL A 287 -6.55 13.46 -4.92
N ALA A 288 -5.87 13.68 -3.79
CA ALA A 288 -4.90 14.78 -3.66
C ALA A 288 -3.79 14.68 -4.72
N GLY A 289 -3.12 13.53 -4.81
CA GLY A 289 -2.01 13.31 -5.74
C GLY A 289 -2.42 13.41 -7.21
N ALA A 290 -3.64 12.99 -7.56
CA ALA A 290 -4.14 13.02 -8.93
C ALA A 290 -4.76 14.38 -9.35
N THR A 291 -5.11 15.26 -8.40
CA THR A 291 -5.76 16.56 -8.69
C THR A 291 -4.92 17.79 -8.29
N GLY A 292 -3.85 17.61 -7.52
CA GLY A 292 -2.87 18.65 -7.19
C GLY A 292 -1.82 18.81 -8.29
N GLY A 293 -1.98 19.81 -9.16
CA GLY A 293 -1.04 20.06 -10.26
C GLY A 293 0.32 20.55 -9.76
N LEU A 294 1.38 19.75 -9.98
CA LEU A 294 2.81 20.12 -9.93
C LEU A 294 3.31 20.96 -8.73
N SER A 295 2.65 20.88 -7.58
CA SER A 295 3.18 21.38 -6.28
C SER A 295 2.65 20.52 -5.14
N ALA A 296 3.26 19.35 -4.97
CA ALA A 296 2.95 18.41 -3.89
C ALA A 296 3.89 18.60 -2.69
N THR A 297 3.78 19.73 -2.00
CA THR A 297 4.50 19.98 -0.74
C THR A 297 3.81 19.19 0.40
N LEU A 298 4.04 17.88 0.44
CA LEU A 298 3.46 16.99 1.46
C LEU A 298 4.11 17.23 2.84
N PHE A 299 3.42 17.97 3.69
CA PHE A 299 3.72 18.04 5.12
C PHE A 299 3.37 16.70 5.80
N PHE A 300 4.36 15.83 5.95
CA PHE A 300 4.26 14.67 6.84
C PHE A 300 4.41 15.11 8.30
N SER A 301 3.31 15.50 8.94
CA SER A 301 3.23 15.61 10.39
C SER A 301 2.99 14.22 10.99
N SER A 302 4.02 13.64 11.61
CA SER A 302 3.95 12.31 12.23
C SER A 302 3.09 12.30 13.49
N ALA A 303 1.82 11.91 13.35
CA ALA A 303 0.97 11.52 14.49
C ALA A 303 1.25 10.06 14.86
N SER A 304 2.07 9.83 15.89
CA SER A 304 2.43 8.50 16.38
C SER A 304 1.31 7.86 17.23
N GLY A 305 0.25 7.42 16.57
CA GLY A 305 -0.71 6.47 17.13
C GLY A 305 -0.10 5.06 17.18
N GLN A 306 -0.05 4.44 18.36
CA GLN A 306 0.71 3.21 18.60
C GLN A 306 -0.06 1.96 18.12
N SER A 307 -0.16 1.79 16.79
CA SER A 307 -0.67 0.56 16.17
C SER A 307 0.30 -0.61 16.43
N THR A 308 -0.24 -1.82 16.53
CA THR A 308 0.60 -3.03 16.66
C THR A 308 1.39 -3.27 15.37
N VAL A 309 2.68 -3.48 15.52
CA VAL A 309 3.64 -3.69 14.42
C VAL A 309 3.32 -5.02 13.70
N PRO A 310 3.23 -5.02 12.36
CA PRO A 310 2.90 -6.22 11.59
C PRO A 310 3.97 -7.31 11.74
N ALA A 311 3.62 -8.52 11.32
CA ALA A 311 4.57 -9.63 11.18
C ALA A 311 5.82 -9.18 10.44
N TRP A 312 7.00 -9.46 11.00
CA TRP A 312 8.32 -9.08 10.46
C TRP A 312 8.60 -7.57 10.40
N GLY A 313 7.73 -6.71 10.93
CA GLY A 313 7.97 -5.27 11.07
C GLY A 313 8.94 -4.92 12.20
N GLN A 314 9.51 -3.70 12.16
CA GLN A 314 10.37 -3.18 13.22
C GLN A 314 9.56 -2.80 14.46
N CYS A 315 9.97 -3.29 15.63
CA CYS A 315 9.29 -3.13 16.91
C CYS A 315 10.19 -2.55 18.02
N GLY A 316 11.37 -2.07 17.66
CA GLY A 316 12.32 -1.52 18.62
C GLY A 316 13.70 -1.28 18.02
N GLY A 317 14.60 -0.83 18.89
CA GLY A 317 15.97 -0.45 18.58
C GLY A 317 16.28 0.99 18.98
N ASN A 318 17.56 1.30 19.20
CA ASN A 318 18.05 2.64 19.46
C ASN A 318 17.64 3.59 18.32
N GLY A 319 16.94 4.67 18.66
CA GLY A 319 16.40 5.64 17.69
C GLY A 319 15.06 5.27 17.06
N TRP A 320 14.49 4.10 17.37
CA TRP A 320 13.15 3.72 16.88
C TRP A 320 12.05 4.48 17.63
N GLY A 321 11.29 5.30 16.91
CA GLY A 321 10.12 6.04 17.42
C GLY A 321 8.76 5.43 17.08
N GLY A 322 8.72 4.26 16.42
CA GLY A 322 7.49 3.62 15.98
C GLY A 322 6.86 2.67 17.02
N GLY A 323 5.91 1.85 16.56
CA GLY A 323 5.24 0.85 17.42
C GLY A 323 6.22 -0.15 18.04
N THR A 324 5.89 -0.66 19.22
CA THR A 324 6.74 -1.63 19.96
C THR A 324 6.05 -2.95 20.31
N ALA A 325 4.71 -2.98 20.25
CA ALA A 325 3.92 -4.19 20.42
C ALA A 325 3.68 -4.84 19.05
N CYS A 326 3.99 -6.13 18.92
CA CYS A 326 3.74 -6.89 17.70
C CYS A 326 2.27 -7.33 17.58
N VAL A 327 1.82 -7.62 16.35
CA VAL A 327 0.55 -8.32 16.10
C VAL A 327 0.51 -9.68 16.81
N SER A 328 -0.70 -10.14 17.14
CA SER A 328 -0.93 -11.40 17.86
C SER A 328 -0.22 -12.60 17.19
N GLY A 329 0.45 -13.41 17.99
CA GLY A 329 1.28 -14.54 17.53
C GLY A 329 2.75 -14.18 17.21
N TYR A 330 3.12 -12.90 17.28
CA TYR A 330 4.49 -12.43 17.07
C TYR A 330 5.04 -11.77 18.33
N THR A 331 6.34 -11.92 18.55
CA THR A 331 7.08 -11.35 19.68
C THR A 331 8.18 -10.44 19.15
N CYS A 332 8.39 -9.29 19.80
CA CYS A 332 9.47 -8.39 19.43
C CYS A 332 10.83 -8.97 19.86
N SER A 333 11.66 -9.35 18.90
CA SER A 333 12.98 -9.94 19.13
C SER A 333 14.09 -8.98 18.74
N ILE A 334 15.11 -8.85 19.59
CA ILE A 334 16.26 -7.98 19.35
C ILE A 334 17.16 -8.65 18.31
N LEU A 335 17.24 -8.09 17.10
CA LEU A 335 18.17 -8.56 16.06
C LEU A 335 19.52 -7.84 16.18
N ASN A 336 19.49 -6.54 16.44
CA ASN A 336 20.66 -5.74 16.76
C ASN A 336 20.26 -4.51 17.61
N PRO A 337 21.22 -3.73 18.16
CA PRO A 337 20.91 -2.61 19.06
C PRO A 337 20.04 -1.48 18.45
N PHE A 338 19.93 -1.40 17.13
CA PHE A 338 19.16 -0.37 16.40
C PHE A 338 17.91 -0.93 15.70
N TYR A 339 17.72 -2.26 15.70
CA TYR A 339 16.61 -2.92 15.01
C TYR A 339 16.14 -4.18 15.75
N HIS A 340 14.93 -4.13 16.29
CA HIS A 340 14.21 -5.29 16.82
C HIS A 340 13.05 -5.62 15.87
N GLN A 341 12.77 -6.90 15.64
CA GLN A 341 11.77 -7.36 14.66
C GLN A 341 10.68 -8.22 15.29
N CYS A 342 9.44 -8.06 14.84
CA CYS A 342 8.34 -8.96 15.17
C CYS A 342 8.52 -10.32 14.50
N ILE A 343 8.90 -11.34 15.25
CA ILE A 343 9.06 -12.71 14.73
C ILE A 343 8.02 -13.66 15.36
N PRO A 344 7.63 -14.76 14.70
CA PRO A 344 6.64 -15.70 15.25
C PRO A 344 7.08 -16.24 16.62
N GLY A 345 6.24 -16.04 17.63
CA GLY A 345 6.53 -16.49 19.00
C GLY A 345 6.04 -17.92 19.23
N SER A 346 6.95 -18.87 19.42
CA SER A 346 6.59 -20.13 20.08
C SER A 346 6.28 -19.84 21.56
N SER A 347 5.14 -20.32 22.04
CA SER A 347 4.69 -20.03 23.40
C SER A 347 5.38 -20.90 24.45
N THR A 348 6.39 -20.36 25.12
CA THR A 348 6.77 -20.77 26.48
C THR A 348 7.09 -19.54 27.32
N PRO A 349 6.37 -19.29 28.44
CA PRO A 349 6.73 -18.24 29.38
C PRO A 349 7.84 -18.72 30.30
N THR A 350 8.89 -17.92 30.49
CA THR A 350 9.83 -18.12 31.61
C THR A 350 10.15 -16.78 32.26
N THR A 351 9.99 -16.73 33.57
CA THR A 351 10.06 -15.54 34.42
C THR A 351 11.47 -15.33 35.00
N ALA A 352 11.81 -14.11 35.41
CA ALA A 352 12.95 -13.74 36.29
C ALA A 352 14.37 -13.84 35.66
N SER A 353 15.42 -13.11 36.10
CA SER A 353 15.54 -11.85 36.89
C SER A 353 16.96 -11.26 36.65
N ALA A 354 17.37 -10.23 37.39
CA ALA A 354 18.40 -9.25 37.00
C ALA A 354 19.89 -9.58 37.32
N ARG A 355 20.76 -9.10 36.41
CA ARG A 355 22.12 -8.52 36.64
C ARG A 355 23.28 -9.49 37.06
N PRO A 356 24.58 -9.06 37.08
CA PRO A 356 25.51 -9.20 35.96
C PRO A 356 26.84 -9.96 36.29
N SER A 357 27.67 -10.28 35.27
CA SER A 357 29.10 -9.84 35.13
C SER A 357 29.95 -10.69 34.17
N SER A 358 30.72 -9.97 33.33
CA SER A 358 32.09 -10.23 32.76
C SER A 358 32.63 -11.62 32.31
N THR A 359 33.55 -11.49 31.33
CA THR A 359 34.77 -12.29 31.03
C THR A 359 34.74 -13.51 30.07
N SER A 360 35.03 -13.20 28.80
CA SER A 360 36.23 -13.66 28.02
C SER A 360 36.39 -15.09 27.45
N THR A 361 36.61 -15.09 26.12
CA THR A 361 37.61 -15.83 25.30
C THR A 361 37.47 -17.32 24.90
N ALA A 362 37.90 -17.55 23.64
CA ALA A 362 38.58 -18.74 23.09
C ALA A 362 37.77 -19.96 22.55
N SER A 363 37.18 -19.79 21.36
CA SER A 363 37.56 -20.44 20.07
C SER A 363 38.19 -21.86 19.98
N VAL A 364 37.76 -22.60 18.92
CA VAL A 364 38.50 -23.55 18.03
C VAL A 364 38.12 -25.06 18.06
N ALA A 365 37.72 -25.56 16.87
CA ALA A 365 37.84 -26.93 16.30
C ALA A 365 37.13 -28.15 16.91
N THR A 366 36.89 -29.29 16.22
CA THR A 366 36.68 -29.63 14.78
C THR A 366 36.25 -31.11 14.68
N ALA A 367 35.19 -31.43 13.92
CA ALA A 367 34.84 -32.75 13.34
C ALA A 367 34.61 -33.95 14.31
N THR A 368 34.05 -35.13 13.97
CA THR A 368 33.50 -35.70 12.71
C THR A 368 32.51 -36.85 13.04
N ASN A 369 31.50 -37.13 12.18
CA ASN A 369 30.92 -38.46 11.86
C ASN A 369 30.23 -39.34 12.96
N ILE A 370 29.26 -40.25 12.73
CA ILE A 370 28.38 -40.62 11.58
C ILE A 370 27.20 -41.53 12.09
N ARG A 371 26.16 -41.73 11.25
CA ARG A 371 25.16 -42.85 11.21
C ARG A 371 23.77 -42.75 11.90
N THR A 372 22.81 -42.25 11.09
CA THR A 372 21.55 -42.91 10.62
C THR A 372 20.59 -43.68 11.55
N THR A 373 19.29 -43.34 11.41
CA THR A 373 18.21 -44.29 11.00
C THR A 373 17.10 -43.59 10.17
N SER A 374 16.62 -44.26 9.11
CA SER A 374 15.33 -44.15 8.36
C SER A 374 14.55 -42.80 8.28
N ARG A 375 14.34 -42.15 7.10
CA ARG A 375 13.47 -42.50 5.92
C ARG A 375 11.96 -42.21 6.19
N ALA A 376 11.16 -41.54 5.34
CA ALA A 376 11.23 -41.14 3.91
C ALA A 376 10.62 -39.71 3.69
N SER A 377 11.08 -38.86 2.76
CA SER A 377 10.79 -38.81 1.29
C SER A 377 9.40 -38.19 0.98
N THR A 378 9.14 -37.37 -0.05
CA THR A 378 9.83 -36.96 -1.31
C THR A 378 9.28 -35.56 -1.69
N THR A 379 9.78 -34.69 -2.58
CA THR A 379 10.72 -34.79 -3.73
C THR A 379 11.40 -33.42 -4.02
N LEU A 380 12.62 -33.44 -4.55
CA LEU A 380 13.18 -32.38 -5.43
C LEU A 380 13.79 -33.10 -6.64
N VAL A 381 13.63 -32.55 -7.86
CA VAL A 381 14.21 -33.14 -9.09
C VAL A 381 15.41 -32.31 -9.52
N SER A 382 16.59 -32.92 -9.50
CA SER A 382 17.78 -32.45 -10.21
C SER A 382 17.97 -33.28 -11.47
N VAL A 383 18.33 -32.65 -12.59
CA VAL A 383 18.77 -33.33 -13.82
C VAL A 383 20.10 -32.74 -14.25
N THR A 384 21.05 -33.61 -14.57
CA THR A 384 22.40 -33.27 -15.05
C THR A 384 22.49 -33.55 -16.55
N THR A 385 22.99 -32.60 -17.35
CA THR A 385 23.62 -32.93 -18.64
C THR A 385 24.62 -31.86 -19.12
N THR A 386 25.87 -32.31 -19.30
CA THR A 386 26.85 -31.99 -20.36
C THR A 386 26.92 -30.58 -20.97
N ALA A 387 28.13 -29.99 -20.88
CA ALA A 387 28.57 -28.89 -21.73
C ALA A 387 28.94 -29.35 -23.16
N ALA A 388 28.73 -28.47 -24.13
CA ALA A 388 29.36 -28.51 -25.46
C ALA A 388 29.77 -27.10 -25.86
N GLY A 389 30.98 -26.94 -26.41
CA GLY A 389 31.52 -25.64 -26.82
C GLY A 389 31.27 -25.33 -28.30
N GLY A 390 31.12 -24.06 -28.63
CA GLY A 390 30.99 -23.55 -30.01
C GLY A 390 30.68 -22.05 -30.00
N GLY A 391 31.45 -21.24 -30.74
CA GLY A 391 31.35 -19.78 -30.70
C GLY A 391 30.17 -19.21 -31.50
N GLY A 392 29.53 -18.18 -30.96
CA GLY A 392 28.44 -17.42 -31.58
C GLY A 392 27.70 -16.60 -30.52
N GLY A 393 27.33 -15.35 -30.82
CA GLY A 393 26.65 -14.48 -29.85
C GLY A 393 25.25 -14.98 -29.51
N GLY A 394 25.09 -15.59 -28.33
CA GLY A 394 23.80 -16.10 -27.86
C GLY A 394 22.90 -15.00 -27.28
N THR A 395 21.61 -15.06 -27.57
CA THR A 395 20.60 -14.24 -26.92
C THR A 395 20.41 -14.67 -25.46
N VAL A 396 20.21 -13.70 -24.56
CA VAL A 396 19.91 -13.99 -23.14
C VAL A 396 18.50 -14.60 -23.05
N PRO A 397 18.28 -15.68 -22.29
CA PRO A 397 16.96 -16.25 -22.10
C PRO A 397 15.97 -15.24 -21.48
N THR A 398 14.78 -15.12 -22.06
CA THR A 398 13.70 -14.27 -21.55
C THR A 398 12.93 -14.91 -20.39
N THR A 399 13.11 -16.21 -20.17
CA THR A 399 12.60 -16.96 -19.02
C THR A 399 13.71 -17.27 -18.02
N ILE A 400 13.37 -17.32 -16.73
CA ILE A 400 14.36 -17.54 -15.67
C ILE A 400 15.08 -18.89 -15.83
N VAL A 401 16.41 -18.86 -15.74
CA VAL A 401 17.26 -20.05 -15.71
C VAL A 401 17.34 -20.57 -14.28
N SER A 402 17.22 -21.89 -14.09
CA SER A 402 17.30 -22.50 -12.76
C SER A 402 18.59 -22.10 -12.02
N GLY A 403 18.46 -21.64 -10.77
CA GLY A 403 19.57 -21.13 -9.96
C GLY A 403 19.94 -19.65 -10.21
N TRP A 404 19.21 -18.96 -11.10
CA TRP A 404 19.31 -17.52 -11.31
C TRP A 404 18.01 -16.82 -10.85
N TYR A 405 18.10 -15.51 -10.65
CA TYR A 405 17.01 -14.65 -10.19
C TYR A 405 16.99 -13.36 -11.00
N TRP A 406 15.80 -12.83 -11.26
CA TRP A 406 15.69 -11.40 -11.57
C TRP A 406 16.02 -10.61 -10.30
N ILE A 407 16.48 -9.36 -10.41
CA ILE A 407 16.63 -8.47 -9.25
C ILE A 407 15.85 -7.19 -9.53
N ARG A 408 14.93 -6.81 -8.63
CA ARG A 408 14.05 -5.65 -8.79
C ARG A 408 13.93 -4.82 -7.52
N ALA A 409 13.62 -3.53 -7.64
CA ALA A 409 13.31 -2.72 -6.46
C ALA A 409 11.89 -2.98 -5.93
N VAL A 410 11.76 -2.88 -4.61
CA VAL A 410 10.50 -3.03 -3.87
C VAL A 410 10.02 -1.73 -3.22
N ALA A 411 10.64 -0.60 -3.57
CA ALA A 411 10.27 0.73 -3.08
C ALA A 411 10.02 1.71 -4.25
N SER A 412 9.14 2.69 -4.02
CA SER A 412 8.93 3.80 -4.97
C SER A 412 10.18 4.70 -5.05
N PRO A 413 10.39 5.46 -6.14
CA PRO A 413 9.58 5.47 -7.38
C PRO A 413 9.89 4.30 -8.32
N ASN A 414 10.87 3.45 -7.98
CA ASN A 414 11.39 2.41 -8.85
C ASN A 414 10.75 1.03 -8.65
N PHE A 415 9.58 0.97 -8.04
CA PHE A 415 8.89 -0.29 -7.75
C PHE A 415 8.71 -1.10 -9.04
N HIS A 416 9.14 -2.36 -9.04
CA HIS A 416 9.17 -3.24 -10.23
C HIS A 416 10.10 -2.80 -11.39
N ASN A 417 11.01 -1.85 -11.18
CA ASN A 417 12.18 -1.70 -12.07
C ASN A 417 13.25 -2.75 -11.73
N TYR A 418 13.88 -3.30 -12.77
CA TYR A 418 14.80 -4.43 -12.76
C TYR A 418 16.24 -4.01 -13.04
N LEU A 419 17.16 -4.64 -12.32
CA LEU A 419 18.60 -4.47 -12.45
C LEU A 419 19.05 -4.96 -13.84
N GLN A 420 19.79 -4.12 -14.56
CA GLN A 420 20.20 -4.43 -15.94
C GLN A 420 21.46 -3.69 -16.39
N ALA A 421 22.14 -4.28 -17.36
CA ALA A 421 23.20 -3.67 -18.15
C ALA A 421 22.61 -2.99 -19.39
N LYS A 422 23.32 -2.02 -19.97
CA LYS A 422 22.90 -1.35 -21.22
C LYS A 422 24.04 -1.25 -22.24
N PRO A 423 23.96 -1.96 -23.38
CA PRO A 423 23.06 -3.09 -23.67
C PRO A 423 23.16 -4.27 -22.69
N THR A 424 22.11 -5.11 -22.63
CA THR A 424 21.92 -6.16 -21.60
C THR A 424 23.06 -7.18 -21.49
N SER A 425 23.81 -7.44 -22.57
CA SER A 425 24.92 -8.43 -22.58
C SER A 425 26.32 -7.82 -22.55
N THR A 426 26.46 -6.51 -22.31
CA THR A 426 27.74 -5.79 -22.48
C THR A 426 28.18 -5.03 -21.23
N PRO A 427 29.51 -4.92 -20.96
CA PRO A 427 30.04 -4.04 -19.92
C PRO A 427 29.49 -2.62 -20.04
N SER A 428 28.96 -2.10 -18.96
CA SER A 428 28.23 -0.83 -18.90
C SER A 428 28.01 -0.45 -17.44
N LYS A 429 27.61 0.80 -17.17
CA LYS A 429 27.06 1.16 -15.85
C LYS A 429 25.84 0.30 -15.51
N THR A 430 25.51 0.26 -14.23
CA THR A 430 24.37 -0.50 -13.73
C THR A 430 23.13 0.37 -13.69
N TYR A 431 22.01 -0.14 -14.23
CA TYR A 431 20.74 0.58 -14.29
C TYR A 431 19.61 -0.21 -13.62
N LEU A 432 18.55 0.48 -13.24
CA LEU A 432 17.32 -0.12 -12.73
C LEU A 432 16.11 0.41 -13.53
N GLU A 433 15.59 -0.38 -14.47
CA GLU A 433 14.59 0.06 -15.45
C GLU A 433 13.56 -1.03 -15.80
N SER A 434 12.71 -0.79 -16.81
CA SER A 434 11.60 -1.67 -17.17
C SER A 434 12.01 -3.16 -17.36
N PRO A 435 11.06 -4.10 -17.14
CA PRO A 435 11.26 -5.55 -17.34
C PRO A 435 11.85 -5.95 -18.69
N SER A 436 11.68 -5.15 -19.74
CA SER A 436 12.07 -5.46 -21.11
C SER A 436 13.59 -5.68 -21.31
N GLY A 437 14.43 -5.10 -20.45
CA GLY A 437 15.89 -5.28 -20.45
C GLY A 437 16.45 -6.01 -19.22
N ALA A 438 15.57 -6.58 -18.37
CA ALA A 438 15.93 -7.15 -17.08
C ALA A 438 17.05 -8.21 -17.16
N GLY A 439 18.05 -8.09 -16.29
CA GLY A 439 19.12 -9.08 -16.16
C GLY A 439 18.72 -10.28 -15.28
N GLN A 440 19.34 -11.43 -15.54
CA GLN A 440 19.30 -12.58 -14.64
C GLN A 440 20.61 -12.69 -13.86
N PHE A 441 20.50 -12.84 -12.53
CA PHE A 441 21.62 -12.76 -11.61
C PHE A 441 21.72 -13.94 -10.64
N LYS A 442 22.94 -14.24 -10.18
CA LYS A 442 23.19 -15.14 -9.06
C LYS A 442 24.41 -14.66 -8.27
N ILE A 443 24.58 -15.15 -7.05
CA ILE A 443 25.76 -14.88 -6.24
C ILE A 443 26.63 -16.13 -6.15
N GLU A 444 27.89 -16.02 -6.55
CA GLU A 444 28.89 -17.08 -6.42
C GLU A 444 30.17 -16.50 -5.80
N SER A 445 30.63 -17.11 -4.70
CA SER A 445 31.86 -16.69 -3.98
C SER A 445 31.93 -15.18 -3.69
N GLY A 446 30.80 -14.58 -3.30
CA GLY A 446 30.70 -13.15 -2.98
C GLY A 446 30.59 -12.21 -4.18
N GLN A 447 30.53 -12.73 -5.40
CA GLN A 447 30.39 -11.96 -6.64
C GLN A 447 28.93 -12.02 -7.11
N LEU A 448 28.35 -10.89 -7.53
CA LEU A 448 27.06 -10.90 -8.24
C LEU A 448 27.33 -11.04 -9.74
N LEU A 449 26.97 -12.20 -10.30
CA LEU A 449 27.12 -12.54 -11.71
C LEU A 449 25.84 -12.16 -12.46
N HIS A 450 25.97 -11.62 -13.66
CA HIS A 450 24.91 -11.32 -14.62
C HIS A 450 25.04 -12.26 -15.83
N LEU A 451 23.99 -13.02 -16.14
CA LEU A 451 23.97 -13.97 -17.26
C LEU A 451 23.94 -13.24 -18.61
N THR A 452 24.92 -13.50 -19.46
CA THR A 452 25.00 -12.93 -20.82
C THR A 452 24.91 -14.00 -21.93
N GLY A 453 24.28 -15.13 -21.62
CA GLY A 453 24.19 -16.30 -22.51
C GLY A 453 25.30 -17.30 -22.23
N SER A 454 26.40 -17.25 -23.00
CA SER A 454 27.53 -18.19 -22.90
C SER A 454 28.60 -17.83 -21.87
N SER A 455 28.45 -16.69 -21.19
CA SER A 455 29.37 -16.18 -20.17
C SER A 455 28.62 -15.38 -19.10
N SER A 456 29.35 -14.66 -18.24
CA SER A 456 28.74 -13.76 -17.27
C SER A 456 29.58 -12.51 -17.08
N LEU A 457 28.91 -11.38 -16.83
CA LEU A 457 29.53 -10.16 -16.31
C LEU A 457 29.45 -10.17 -14.78
N TYR A 458 30.31 -9.39 -14.13
CA TYR A 458 30.33 -9.20 -12.69
C TYR A 458 29.91 -7.77 -12.37
N LEU A 459 28.97 -7.59 -11.43
CA LEU A 459 28.72 -6.27 -10.84
C LEU A 459 29.94 -5.88 -10.01
N ASN A 460 30.61 -4.80 -10.40
CA ASN A 460 31.73 -4.20 -9.70
C ASN A 460 31.23 -2.99 -8.88
N VAL A 461 31.94 -2.69 -7.79
CA VAL A 461 31.69 -1.51 -6.96
C VAL A 461 32.95 -0.67 -6.88
N GLU A 462 32.78 0.65 -6.92
CA GLU A 462 33.86 1.61 -6.74
C GLU A 462 34.59 1.41 -5.40
N ASN A 463 35.93 1.42 -5.44
CA ASN A 463 36.79 1.48 -4.27
C ASN A 463 37.29 2.91 -4.07
N PRO A 464 36.58 3.77 -3.31
CA PRO A 464 36.94 5.18 -3.22
C PRO A 464 38.14 5.42 -2.32
N MET A 465 38.84 6.53 -2.58
CA MET A 465 39.82 7.07 -1.64
C MET A 465 39.13 7.66 -0.40
N ASP A 466 37.99 8.33 -0.57
CA ASP A 466 37.15 8.79 0.54
C ASP A 466 36.15 7.70 0.98
N LYS A 467 36.40 7.10 2.14
CA LYS A 467 35.54 6.06 2.74
C LYS A 467 34.25 6.61 3.36
N THR A 468 34.07 7.94 3.38
CA THR A 468 32.86 8.61 3.87
C THR A 468 31.87 9.00 2.77
N GLN A 469 32.25 8.87 1.50
CA GLN A 469 31.37 9.28 0.39
C GLN A 469 30.04 8.50 0.40
N ARG A 470 28.93 9.19 0.14
CA ARG A 470 27.56 8.66 0.31
C ARG A 470 27.08 7.67 -0.77
N LYS A 471 27.77 7.66 -1.91
CA LYS A 471 27.35 7.04 -3.17
C LYS A 471 28.58 6.35 -3.79
N LEU A 472 28.55 5.03 -3.97
CA LEU A 472 29.61 4.30 -4.69
C LEU A 472 29.10 3.87 -6.06
N GLU A 473 29.84 4.17 -7.13
CA GLU A 473 29.49 3.74 -8.49
C GLU A 473 29.45 2.21 -8.63
N THR A 474 28.51 1.71 -9.44
CA THR A 474 28.45 0.29 -9.80
C THR A 474 28.33 0.10 -11.31
N TRP A 475 29.03 -0.91 -11.82
CA TRP A 475 29.08 -1.22 -13.25
C TRP A 475 29.28 -2.71 -13.50
N PHE A 476 28.84 -3.19 -14.66
CA PHE A 476 29.11 -4.55 -15.12
C PHE A 476 30.44 -4.61 -15.88
N SER A 477 31.26 -5.61 -15.55
CA SER A 477 32.56 -5.86 -16.19
C SER A 477 32.78 -7.34 -16.48
N THR A 478 33.66 -7.66 -17.43
CA THR A 478 34.18 -9.03 -17.63
C THR A 478 35.15 -9.44 -16.53
N SER A 479 35.72 -8.48 -15.80
CA SER A 479 36.59 -8.69 -14.65
C SER A 479 35.78 -8.80 -13.35
N LYS A 480 36.21 -9.71 -12.47
CA LYS A 480 35.63 -9.89 -11.13
C LYS A 480 35.76 -8.61 -10.30
N ASN A 481 34.73 -8.34 -9.50
CA ASN A 481 34.74 -7.30 -8.50
C ASN A 481 35.84 -7.56 -7.46
N THR A 482 36.74 -6.61 -7.29
CA THR A 482 37.85 -6.68 -6.32
C THR A 482 37.53 -6.01 -5.00
N TYR A 483 36.38 -5.33 -4.87
CA TYR A 483 36.06 -4.52 -3.70
C TYR A 483 34.68 -4.82 -3.09
N GLY A 484 34.70 -5.37 -1.89
CA GLY A 484 33.50 -5.81 -1.17
C GLY A 484 32.86 -7.08 -1.75
N THR A 485 31.81 -7.52 -1.05
CA THR A 485 31.17 -8.83 -1.18
C THR A 485 29.66 -8.66 -1.27
N PHE A 486 29.04 -9.30 -2.26
CA PHE A 486 27.59 -9.42 -2.37
C PHE A 486 27.07 -10.66 -1.65
N ALA A 487 25.90 -10.54 -1.02
CA ALA A 487 25.16 -11.66 -0.45
C ALA A 487 23.65 -11.43 -0.55
N PHE A 488 22.86 -12.51 -0.57
CA PHE A 488 21.42 -12.45 -0.33
C PHE A 488 21.14 -12.67 1.16
N GLN A 489 20.36 -11.76 1.76
CA GLN A 489 19.81 -11.93 3.10
C GLN A 489 18.30 -12.14 2.97
N GLY A 490 17.86 -13.41 3.00
CA GLY A 490 16.54 -13.76 2.49
C GLY A 490 16.49 -13.57 0.97
N ASP A 491 15.56 -12.77 0.48
CA ASP A 491 15.50 -12.35 -0.92
C ASP A 491 16.35 -11.10 -1.22
N THR A 492 16.76 -10.36 -0.19
CA THR A 492 17.28 -8.99 -0.31
C THR A 492 18.74 -9.00 -0.74
N LEU A 493 19.11 -8.25 -1.78
CA LEU A 493 20.51 -8.11 -2.21
C LEU A 493 21.25 -7.12 -1.31
N THR A 494 22.33 -7.60 -0.71
CA THR A 494 23.21 -6.84 0.18
C THR A 494 24.63 -6.74 -0.38
N TRP A 495 25.36 -5.72 0.04
CA TRP A 495 26.80 -5.56 -0.22
C TRP A 495 27.54 -5.08 1.03
N SER A 496 28.76 -5.55 1.25
CA SER A 496 29.60 -5.09 2.38
C SER A 496 31.09 -5.12 2.04
N THR A 497 31.87 -4.31 2.76
CA THR A 497 33.34 -4.31 2.70
C THR A 497 33.90 -4.03 4.11
N PRO A 498 35.07 -4.56 4.51
CA PRO A 498 35.59 -4.37 5.87
C PRO A 498 35.93 -2.92 6.24
N ASP A 499 36.16 -2.05 5.26
CA ASP A 499 36.68 -0.68 5.41
C ASP A 499 35.62 0.43 5.29
N ILE A 500 34.35 0.09 5.01
CA ILE A 500 33.21 1.02 5.03
C ILE A 500 32.10 0.40 5.90
N ASN A 501 31.95 0.92 7.12
CA ASN A 501 30.87 0.51 8.01
C ASN A 501 29.53 1.11 7.56
N ARG A 502 28.62 0.27 7.06
CA ARG A 502 27.32 0.70 6.53
C ARG A 502 26.19 0.41 7.54
N PRO A 503 25.34 1.39 7.89
CA PRO A 503 24.19 1.16 8.79
C PRO A 503 23.17 0.16 8.24
N ASN A 504 23.07 0.03 6.91
CA ASN A 504 22.21 -0.94 6.24
C ASN A 504 22.96 -1.50 5.01
N LEU A 505 23.21 -2.82 5.00
CA LEU A 505 23.90 -3.50 3.88
C LEU A 505 23.03 -3.61 2.62
N ALA A 506 21.70 -3.49 2.77
CA ALA A 506 20.71 -3.55 1.70
C ALA A 506 20.35 -2.17 1.12
N ALA A 507 21.02 -1.08 1.52
CA ALA A 507 20.68 0.25 1.03
C ALA A 507 21.32 0.54 -0.34
N TRP A 508 20.50 0.83 -1.34
CA TRP A 508 20.92 1.21 -2.69
C TRP A 508 20.42 2.61 -3.00
N LEU A 509 21.06 3.29 -3.95
CA LEU A 509 20.51 4.51 -4.56
C LEU A 509 20.21 4.21 -6.02
N VAL A 510 19.09 4.72 -6.51
CA VAL A 510 18.85 4.94 -7.95
C VAL A 510 18.84 6.43 -8.15
N CYS A 511 19.77 6.93 -8.97
CA CYS A 511 19.93 8.36 -9.22
C CYS A 511 19.40 8.75 -10.62
N GLU A 512 19.62 10.01 -10.99
CA GLU A 512 19.45 10.53 -12.35
C GLU A 512 19.92 9.53 -13.42
N ASN A 513 19.17 9.43 -14.52
CA ASN A 513 19.36 8.45 -15.59
C ASN A 513 19.24 6.98 -15.16
N GLN A 514 18.55 6.70 -14.05
CA GLN A 514 18.29 5.35 -13.51
C GLN A 514 19.56 4.57 -13.12
N GLU A 515 20.70 5.25 -12.97
CA GLU A 515 21.97 4.65 -12.57
C GLU A 515 21.93 4.18 -11.10
N VAL A 516 22.49 2.99 -10.84
CA VAL A 516 22.45 2.29 -9.54
C VAL A 516 23.77 2.44 -8.79
N PHE A 517 23.67 2.76 -7.49
CA PHE A 517 24.81 2.99 -6.61
C PHE A 517 24.59 2.30 -5.25
N ILE A 518 25.69 2.04 -4.54
CA ILE A 518 25.63 1.67 -3.12
C ILE A 518 25.38 2.94 -2.28
N ASN A 519 24.37 2.93 -1.40
CA ASN A 519 24.25 3.93 -0.33
C ASN A 519 25.15 3.50 0.85
N THR A 520 26.19 4.27 1.18
CA THR A 520 27.06 3.96 2.33
C THR A 520 26.46 4.44 3.65
N GLY A 521 25.53 5.40 3.61
CA GLY A 521 24.90 5.99 4.79
C GLY A 521 23.63 5.29 5.24
N ALA A 522 22.86 5.97 6.09
CA ALA A 522 21.57 5.49 6.56
C ALA A 522 20.52 5.59 5.44
N TYR A 523 19.74 4.52 5.29
CA TYR A 523 18.63 4.42 4.35
C TYR A 523 17.53 5.44 4.68
N LEU A 524 17.01 6.14 3.68
CA LEU A 524 16.01 7.23 3.81
C LEU A 524 16.45 8.42 4.68
N TYR A 525 17.76 8.55 4.96
CA TYR A 525 18.29 9.66 5.76
C TYR A 525 19.45 10.36 5.05
N GLN A 526 19.24 11.66 4.77
CA GLN A 526 20.15 12.48 3.95
C GLN A 526 20.51 11.78 2.63
N THR A 527 19.49 11.23 1.95
CA THR A 527 19.61 10.70 0.59
C THR A 527 20.19 11.79 -0.32
N PRO A 528 21.23 11.51 -1.12
CA PRO A 528 21.82 12.52 -2.01
C PRO A 528 20.79 13.13 -2.96
N ALA A 529 20.92 14.42 -3.26
CA ALA A 529 20.06 15.09 -4.24
C ALA A 529 20.14 14.41 -5.61
N GLY A 530 19.01 14.31 -6.32
CA GLY A 530 18.92 13.56 -7.57
C GLY A 530 18.94 12.04 -7.40
N CYS A 531 18.85 11.52 -6.17
CA CYS A 531 18.80 10.08 -5.88
C CYS A 531 17.62 9.68 -5.01
N PHE A 532 17.14 8.45 -5.21
CA PHE A 532 16.13 7.79 -4.40
C PHE A 532 16.76 6.58 -3.70
N ASP A 533 16.55 6.46 -2.40
CA ASP A 533 16.88 5.26 -1.63
C ASP A 533 16.02 4.07 -2.11
N GLN A 534 16.64 2.90 -2.26
CA GLN A 534 16.02 1.66 -2.71
C GLN A 534 16.53 0.45 -1.91
N THR A 535 15.68 -0.55 -1.73
CA THR A 535 16.13 -1.93 -1.50
C THR A 535 15.78 -2.76 -2.73
N ILE A 536 16.72 -3.61 -3.17
CA ILE A 536 16.54 -4.46 -4.36
C ILE A 536 16.61 -5.93 -3.99
N HIS A 537 15.66 -6.69 -4.49
CA HIS A 537 15.34 -8.04 -4.04
C HIS A 537 15.34 -9.01 -5.23
N SER A 538 15.82 -10.22 -4.97
CA SER A 538 15.71 -11.34 -5.90
C SER A 538 14.25 -11.71 -6.13
N TYR A 539 13.92 -12.01 -7.39
CA TYR A 539 12.59 -12.43 -7.82
C TYR A 539 12.72 -13.68 -8.68
N GLY A 540 12.03 -14.75 -8.25
CA GLY A 540 12.06 -16.07 -8.90
C GLY A 540 10.93 -16.34 -9.89
N GLY A 541 10.23 -15.30 -10.36
CA GLY A 541 9.18 -15.44 -11.38
C GLY A 541 9.70 -16.00 -12.70
N SER A 542 8.86 -16.71 -13.45
CA SER A 542 9.27 -17.33 -14.72
C SER A 542 9.75 -16.33 -15.77
N THR A 543 9.30 -15.07 -15.68
CA THR A 543 9.71 -13.92 -16.48
C THR A 543 9.81 -12.71 -15.55
N ALA A 544 10.52 -11.66 -15.96
CA ALA A 544 10.32 -10.33 -15.37
C ALA A 544 8.90 -9.84 -15.71
N ASP A 545 8.23 -9.19 -14.76
CA ASP A 545 6.84 -8.71 -14.85
C ASP A 545 6.75 -7.22 -14.53
N TYR A 546 5.74 -6.56 -15.11
CA TYR A 546 5.40 -5.15 -14.86
C TYR A 546 4.55 -5.04 -13.59
#